data_AF-A0A034WW98-F1
#
_entry.id   AF-A0A034WW98-F1
#
_cell.length_a   1.000
_cell.length_b   1.000
_cell.length_c   1.000
_cell.angle_alpha   90.00
_cell.angle_beta   90.00
_cell.angle_gamma   90.00
#
_symmetry.space_group_name_H-M   'P 1'
#
loop_
_entity.id
_entity.type
_entity.pdbx_description
1 polymer ?
#
loop_
_entity_poly.entity_id
_entity_poly.type
_entity_poly.pdbx_seq_one_letter_code
_entity_poly.pdbx_strand_id
1 'polypeptide(L)'
;NLQCKIYAWSDSMVTLAWIQNKNNKEKFVRTRVNDINEMIPEAEWRYVKSSENPADIASRGTSPEKLLQHSLWWQGPSWLQLNTDHWPKRVKEKIVTTTTITEKKGFFSILQKFSDLGKLIRVMAYVIRFTNKLRRKTITTDSLTVDE
;
A
#
# COMPACT_ATOMS: atom_id res chain seq x y z
N ASN A 1 34.00 -3.78 19.30
CA ASN A 1 33.03 -3.38 18.25
C ASN A 1 31.82 -2.77 18.90
N LEU A 2 31.73 -1.43 18.95
CA LEU A 2 30.53 -0.73 19.40
C LEU A 2 29.47 -0.88 18.30
N GLN A 3 28.44 -1.68 18.56
CA GLN A 3 27.31 -1.81 17.65
C GLN A 3 26.47 -0.54 17.79
N CYS A 4 26.54 0.35 16.80
CA CYS A 4 25.75 1.57 16.76
C CYS A 4 24.38 1.27 16.16
N LYS A 5 23.31 1.57 16.91
CA LYS A 5 21.95 1.39 16.40
C LYS A 5 21.57 2.54 15.48
N ILE A 6 21.23 2.22 14.23
CA ILE A 6 20.84 3.20 13.21
C ILE A 6 19.32 3.33 13.19
N TYR A 7 18.82 4.56 13.23
CA TYR A 7 17.41 4.88 13.04
C TYR A 7 17.23 5.71 11.77
N ALA A 8 16.32 5.29 10.90
CA ALA A 8 16.00 5.99 9.66
C ALA A 8 14.52 6.37 9.63
N TRP A 9 14.22 7.55 9.11
CA TRP A 9 12.87 8.13 9.16
C TRP A 9 12.40 8.52 7.76
N SER A 10 11.14 8.25 7.47
CA SER A 10 10.47 8.72 6.25
C SER A 10 9.03 9.11 6.57
N ASP A 11 8.53 10.13 5.89
CA ASP A 11 7.12 10.53 5.93
C ASP A 11 6.27 9.85 4.86
N SER A 12 6.88 9.04 4.00
CA SER A 12 6.17 8.24 3.00
C SER A 12 5.89 6.83 3.53
N MET A 13 4.66 6.58 3.98
CA MET A 13 4.21 5.24 4.37
C MET A 13 4.35 4.23 3.23
N VAL A 14 4.14 4.66 1.98
CA VAL A 14 4.32 3.80 0.80
C VAL A 14 5.78 3.37 0.65
N THR A 15 6.73 4.30 0.83
CA THR A 15 8.16 3.99 0.79
C THR A 15 8.57 3.06 1.92
N LEU A 16 8.07 3.30 3.14
CA LEU A 16 8.32 2.41 4.29
C LEU A 16 7.78 1.00 4.04
N ALA A 17 6.60 0.87 3.44
CA ALA A 17 6.02 -0.42 3.08
C ALA A 17 6.87 -1.15 2.02
N TRP A 18 7.41 -0.43 1.03
CA TRP A 18 8.33 -1.03 0.06
C TRP A 18 9.64 -1.49 0.67
N ILE A 19 10.24 -0.71 1.58
CA ILE A 19 11.48 -1.08 2.27
C ILE A 19 11.28 -2.35 3.10
N GLN A 20 10.13 -2.48 3.76
CA GLN A 20 9.79 -3.66 4.57
C GLN A 20 9.42 -4.87 3.71
N ASN A 21 8.92 -4.67 2.49
CA ASN A 21 8.51 -5.73 1.60
C ASN A 21 9.66 -6.18 0.68
N LYS A 22 10.20 -7.38 0.94
CA LYS A 22 11.27 -7.98 0.11
C LYS A 22 10.81 -8.37 -1.31
N ASN A 23 9.50 -8.42 -1.56
CA ASN A 23 8.91 -8.92 -2.80
C ASN A 23 8.28 -7.81 -3.65
N ASN A 24 8.96 -6.66 -3.78
CA ASN A 24 8.51 -5.59 -4.68
C ASN A 24 8.51 -6.07 -6.13
N LYS A 25 7.35 -5.98 -6.80
CA LYS A 25 7.16 -6.45 -8.19
C LYS A 25 7.73 -5.48 -9.24
N GLU A 26 7.80 -4.20 -8.90
CA GLU A 26 8.29 -3.18 -9.80
C GLU A 26 9.83 -3.13 -9.79
N LYS A 27 10.45 -3.19 -10.97
CA LYS A 27 11.92 -3.31 -11.10
C LYS A 27 12.64 -2.13 -10.46
N PHE A 28 12.19 -0.90 -10.70
CA PHE A 28 12.85 0.30 -10.18
C PHE A 28 12.78 0.36 -8.66
N VAL A 29 11.59 0.20 -8.07
CA VAL A 29 11.43 0.16 -6.60
C VAL A 29 12.28 -0.93 -5.97
N ARG A 30 12.27 -2.14 -6.54
CA ARG A 30 13.09 -3.26 -6.02
C ARG A 30 14.58 -2.94 -6.03
N THR A 31 15.10 -2.40 -7.12
CA THR A 31 16.52 -2.01 -7.21
C THR A 31 16.85 -0.98 -6.14
N ARG A 32 16.04 0.08 -5.97
CA ARG A 32 16.29 1.11 -4.96
C ARG A 32 16.18 0.59 -3.53
N VAL A 33 15.23 -0.28 -3.24
CA VAL A 33 15.09 -0.91 -1.93
C VAL A 33 16.31 -1.80 -1.62
N ASN A 34 16.84 -2.51 -2.62
CA ASN A 34 18.08 -3.28 -2.44
C ASN A 34 19.26 -2.37 -2.12
N ASP A 35 19.47 -1.30 -2.90
CA ASP A 35 20.54 -0.32 -2.64
C ASP A 35 20.46 0.22 -1.20
N ILE A 36 19.25 0.58 -0.75
CA ILE A 36 19.01 1.08 0.61
C ILE A 36 19.38 0.03 1.67
N ASN A 37 18.92 -1.21 1.50
CA ASN A 37 19.15 -2.29 2.46
C ASN A 37 20.62 -2.74 2.48
N GLU A 38 21.35 -2.63 1.36
CA GLU A 38 22.80 -2.88 1.31
C GLU A 38 23.58 -1.78 2.02
N MET A 39 23.15 -0.51 1.89
CA MET A 39 23.84 0.62 2.49
C MET A 39 23.63 0.73 4.01
N ILE A 40 22.44 0.39 4.50
CA ILE A 40 22.09 0.46 5.93
C ILE A 40 21.28 -0.77 6.39
N PRO A 41 21.92 -1.96 6.42
CA PRO A 41 21.22 -3.24 6.64
C PRO A 41 20.57 -3.39 8.01
N GLU A 42 21.11 -2.73 9.04
CA GLU A 42 20.61 -2.79 10.42
C GLU A 42 19.75 -1.57 10.79
N ALA A 43 19.37 -0.71 9.83
CA ALA A 43 18.57 0.47 10.13
C ALA A 43 17.14 0.12 10.55
N GLU A 44 16.72 0.71 11.67
CA GLU A 44 15.33 0.66 12.11
C GLU A 44 14.53 1.80 11.44
N TRP A 45 13.75 1.43 10.42
CA TRP A 45 12.90 2.37 9.70
C TRP A 45 11.63 2.73 10.45
N ARG A 46 11.36 4.04 10.56
CA ARG A 46 10.24 4.63 11.29
C ARG A 46 9.52 5.71 10.48
N TYR A 47 8.29 6.00 10.88
CA TYR A 47 7.47 7.05 10.28
C TYR A 47 7.64 8.37 11.02
N VAL A 48 7.80 9.46 10.28
CA VAL A 48 7.72 10.84 10.78
C VAL A 48 6.60 11.57 10.05
N LYS A 49 5.87 12.47 10.70
CA LYS A 49 4.87 13.29 10.01
C LYS A 49 5.56 14.24 9.03
N SER A 50 4.98 14.50 7.87
CA SER A 50 5.58 15.42 6.87
C SER A 50 5.88 16.81 7.45
N SER A 51 5.02 17.34 8.32
CA SER A 51 5.25 18.63 9.01
C SER A 51 6.42 18.61 10.00
N GLU A 52 6.90 17.44 10.38
CA GLU A 52 8.01 17.21 11.31
C GLU A 52 9.24 16.62 10.59
N ASN A 53 9.18 16.45 9.26
CA ASN A 53 10.26 15.90 8.46
C ASN A 53 11.19 17.03 7.97
N PRO A 54 12.41 17.15 8.52
CA PRO A 54 13.33 18.21 8.08
C PRO A 54 13.72 18.06 6.61
N ALA A 55 13.78 16.84 6.06
CA ALA A 55 14.15 16.63 4.67
C ALA A 55 13.20 17.31 3.67
N ASP A 56 11.92 17.47 4.05
CA ASP A 56 10.90 18.11 3.21
C ASP A 56 11.22 19.60 2.96
N ILE A 57 11.84 20.28 3.94
CA ILE A 57 12.24 21.68 3.83
C ILE A 57 13.27 21.86 2.71
N ALA A 58 14.27 20.98 2.66
CA ALA A 58 15.29 21.03 1.63
C ALA A 58 14.74 20.61 0.26
N SER A 59 13.88 19.58 0.20
CA SER A 59 13.35 19.10 -1.09
C SER A 59 12.33 20.04 -1.73
N ARG A 60 11.57 20.82 -0.95
CA ARG A 60 10.65 21.84 -1.49
C ARG A 60 11.36 23.11 -1.96
N GLY A 61 12.59 23.32 -1.52
CA GLY A 61 13.34 24.55 -1.71
C GLY A 61 12.99 25.60 -0.66
N THR A 62 14.02 26.15 -0.04
CA THR A 62 13.93 27.29 0.88
C THR A 62 15.09 28.25 0.62
N SER A 63 14.91 29.53 0.88
CA SER A 63 16.03 30.49 0.80
C SER A 63 17.03 30.21 1.93
N PRO A 64 18.33 30.53 1.74
CA PRO A 64 19.35 30.38 2.79
C PRO A 64 18.98 31.13 4.09
N GLU A 65 18.45 32.35 3.97
CA GLU A 65 18.02 33.17 5.10
C GLU A 65 16.92 32.50 5.93
N LYS A 66 15.91 31.92 5.26
CA LYS A 66 14.83 31.17 5.93
C LYS A 66 15.36 29.86 6.53
N LEU A 67 16.28 29.19 5.85
CA LEU A 67 16.88 27.95 6.34
C LEU A 67 17.65 28.19 7.65
N LEU A 68 18.41 29.29 7.75
CA LEU A 68 19.14 29.66 8.96
C LEU A 68 18.22 29.80 10.19
N GLN A 69 16.97 30.23 9.97
CA GLN A 69 15.97 30.40 11.03
C GLN A 69 15.13 29.13 11.27
N HIS A 70 15.31 28.07 10.46
CA HIS A 70 14.45 26.90 10.51
C HIS A 70 14.89 25.90 11.58
N SER A 71 14.36 26.03 12.80
CA SER A 71 14.70 25.16 13.94
C SER A 71 14.54 23.67 13.62
N LEU A 72 13.45 23.28 12.95
CA LEU A 72 13.20 21.88 12.56
C LEU A 72 14.33 21.28 11.71
N TRP A 73 14.94 22.06 10.81
CA TRP A 73 16.05 21.59 9.97
C TRP A 73 17.30 21.31 10.81
N TRP A 74 17.66 22.26 11.68
CA TRP A 74 18.91 22.21 12.45
C TRP A 74 18.84 21.33 13.69
N GLN A 75 17.66 21.25 14.32
CA GLN A 75 17.48 20.59 15.61
C GLN A 75 16.61 19.33 15.53
N GLY A 76 15.98 19.09 14.38
CA GLY A 76 14.98 18.06 14.23
C GLY A 76 13.70 18.36 15.02
N PRO A 77 12.74 17.42 15.01
CA PRO A 77 11.54 17.55 15.83
C PRO A 77 11.88 17.39 17.32
N SER A 78 11.14 18.07 18.18
CA SER A 78 11.43 18.14 19.63
C SER A 78 11.50 16.77 20.29
N TRP A 79 10.67 15.81 19.87
CA TRP A 79 10.67 14.46 20.41
C TRP A 79 11.96 13.68 20.10
N LEU A 80 12.71 14.04 19.06
CA LEU A 80 13.96 13.34 18.69
C LEU A 80 15.08 13.62 19.71
N GLN A 81 14.98 14.73 20.43
CA GLN A 81 15.91 15.10 21.51
C GLN A 81 15.59 14.39 22.83
N LEU A 82 14.43 13.74 22.93
CA LEU A 82 14.02 12.96 24.09
C LEU A 82 14.54 11.53 23.98
N ASN A 83 14.49 10.79 25.09
CA ASN A 83 14.74 9.35 25.10
C ASN A 83 13.83 8.62 24.11
N THR A 84 14.34 7.52 23.54
CA THR A 84 13.66 6.72 22.49
C THR A 84 12.26 6.24 22.88
N ASP A 85 11.95 6.16 24.17
CA ASP A 85 10.64 5.78 24.69
C ASP A 85 9.55 6.83 24.42
N HIS A 86 9.96 8.08 24.21
CA HIS A 86 9.06 9.21 23.91
C HIS A 86 8.91 9.44 22.41
N TRP A 87 9.65 8.69 21.58
CA TRP A 87 9.54 8.83 20.13
C TRP A 87 8.19 8.31 19.62
N PRO A 88 7.72 8.79 18.46
CA PRO A 88 6.54 8.26 17.81
C PRO A 88 6.62 6.73 17.72
N LYS A 89 5.57 6.07 18.21
CA LYS A 89 5.48 4.61 18.17
C LYS A 89 5.51 4.17 16.72
N ARG A 90 6.24 3.09 16.46
CA ARG A 90 6.26 2.45 15.16
C ARG A 90 4.83 2.11 14.75
N VAL A 91 4.39 2.65 13.62
CA VAL A 91 3.13 2.22 13.01
C VAL A 91 3.31 0.75 12.66
N LYS A 92 2.73 -0.13 13.49
CA LYS A 92 2.56 -1.54 13.11
C LYS A 92 1.49 -1.53 12.04
N GLU A 93 1.88 -1.38 10.80
CA GLU A 93 0.98 -1.60 9.69
C GLU A 93 0.50 -3.04 9.82
N LYS A 94 -0.76 -3.24 10.23
CA LYS A 94 -1.55 -4.28 9.58
C LYS A 94 -1.35 -3.99 8.12
N ILE A 95 -0.76 -4.93 7.38
CA ILE A 95 -0.79 -4.92 5.93
C ILE A 95 -2.27 -5.05 5.56
N VAL A 96 -3.02 -3.97 5.74
CA VAL A 96 -4.14 -3.69 4.88
C VAL A 96 -3.41 -3.37 3.61
N THR A 97 -3.22 -4.42 2.82
CA THR A 97 -3.22 -4.28 1.38
C THR A 97 -4.41 -3.37 1.12
N THR A 98 -4.16 -2.06 1.06
CA THR A 98 -5.01 -1.18 0.31
C THR A 98 -4.79 -1.73 -1.08
N THR A 99 -5.57 -2.77 -1.41
CA THR A 99 -6.15 -2.86 -2.72
C THR A 99 -6.72 -1.47 -2.91
N THR A 100 -5.90 -0.57 -3.50
CA THR A 100 -6.37 0.16 -4.65
C THR A 100 -7.27 -0.84 -5.32
N ILE A 101 -8.57 -0.54 -5.31
CA ILE A 101 -9.49 -1.23 -6.18
C ILE A 101 -8.84 -0.96 -7.52
N THR A 102 -7.97 -1.87 -7.95
CA THR A 102 -7.63 -2.05 -9.32
C THR A 102 -9.01 -2.35 -9.83
N GLU A 103 -9.67 -1.32 -10.37
CA GLU A 103 -10.94 -1.46 -11.04
C GLU A 103 -10.89 -2.80 -11.71
N LYS A 104 -11.81 -3.70 -11.37
CA LYS A 104 -11.77 -5.09 -11.84
C LYS A 104 -11.46 -5.03 -13.33
N LYS A 105 -10.20 -5.20 -13.71
CA LYS A 105 -9.76 -5.01 -15.10
C LYS A 105 -10.58 -5.94 -15.98
N GLY A 106 -11.01 -7.08 -15.41
CA GLY A 106 -11.97 -8.00 -16.00
C GLY A 106 -13.31 -7.38 -16.38
N PHE A 107 -13.99 -6.61 -15.52
CA PHE A 107 -15.30 -6.07 -15.86
C PHE A 107 -15.19 -4.95 -16.90
N PHE A 108 -14.30 -3.99 -16.68
CA PHE A 108 -14.13 -2.87 -17.61
C PHE A 108 -13.57 -3.31 -18.98
N SER A 109 -12.67 -4.31 -19.02
CA SER A 109 -12.19 -4.88 -20.29
C SER A 109 -13.27 -5.62 -21.06
N ILE A 110 -14.26 -6.24 -20.39
CA ILE A 110 -15.40 -6.85 -21.07
C ILE A 110 -16.30 -5.77 -21.68
N LEU A 111 -16.54 -4.67 -20.97
CA LEU A 111 -17.32 -3.55 -21.51
C LEU A 111 -16.68 -2.96 -22.78
N GLN A 112 -15.36 -2.82 -22.79
CA GLN A 112 -14.60 -2.31 -23.95
C GLN A 112 -14.60 -3.24 -25.17
N LYS A 113 -14.95 -4.52 -25.03
CA LYS A 113 -15.06 -5.46 -26.17
C LYS A 113 -16.31 -5.27 -27.01
N PHE A 114 -17.25 -4.43 -26.58
CA PHE A 114 -18.50 -4.18 -27.29
C PHE A 114 -18.58 -2.73 -27.74
N SER A 115 -18.60 -2.51 -29.05
CA SER A 115 -18.84 -1.19 -29.65
C SER A 115 -20.32 -0.80 -29.69
N ASP A 116 -21.23 -1.73 -29.34
CA ASP A 116 -22.68 -1.54 -29.36
C ASP A 116 -23.29 -1.95 -28.01
N LEU A 117 -23.95 -0.99 -27.35
CA LEU A 117 -24.55 -1.19 -26.03
C LEU A 117 -25.72 -2.19 -26.07
N GLY A 118 -26.49 -2.21 -27.16
CA GLY A 118 -27.60 -3.16 -27.33
C GLY A 118 -27.13 -4.61 -27.41
N LYS A 119 -25.97 -4.87 -28.01
CA LYS A 119 -25.32 -6.18 -28.07
C LYS A 119 -24.80 -6.60 -26.69
N LEU A 120 -24.17 -5.68 -25.95
CA LEU A 120 -23.72 -5.94 -24.58
C LEU A 120 -24.89 -6.34 -23.65
N ILE A 121 -25.98 -5.57 -23.67
CA ILE A 121 -27.18 -5.85 -22.86
C ILE A 121 -27.74 -7.24 -23.17
N ARG A 122 -27.84 -7.60 -24.46
CA ARG A 122 -28.32 -8.93 -24.88
C ARG A 122 -27.43 -10.06 -24.36
N VAL A 123 -26.11 -9.93 -24.49
CA VAL A 123 -25.15 -10.93 -23.98
C VAL A 123 -25.26 -11.08 -22.46
N MET A 124 -25.32 -9.96 -21.72
CA MET A 124 -25.50 -9.99 -20.28
C MET A 124 -26.83 -10.64 -19.86
N ALA A 125 -27.93 -10.37 -20.58
CA ALA A 125 -29.22 -11.00 -20.35
C ALA A 125 -29.16 -12.52 -20.56
N TYR A 126 -28.44 -13.01 -21.57
CA TYR A 126 -28.24 -14.46 -21.77
C TYR A 126 -27.42 -15.10 -20.64
N VAL A 127 -26.34 -14.47 -20.18
CA VAL A 127 -25.54 -14.96 -19.04
C VAL A 127 -26.39 -15.03 -17.77
N ILE A 128 -27.19 -14.00 -17.49
CA ILE A 128 -28.10 -13.97 -16.34
C ILE A 128 -29.17 -15.06 -16.47
N ARG A 129 -29.80 -15.23 -17.64
CA ARG A 129 -30.78 -16.29 -17.88
C ARG A 129 -30.18 -17.69 -17.69
N PHE A 130 -28.98 -17.92 -18.20
CA PHE A 130 -28.27 -19.19 -18.07
C PHE A 130 -27.92 -19.51 -16.61
N THR A 131 -27.33 -18.56 -15.88
CA THR A 131 -27.00 -18.72 -14.46
C THR A 131 -28.24 -18.97 -13.60
N ASN A 132 -29.35 -18.28 -13.88
CA ASN A 132 -30.63 -18.54 -13.22
C ASN A 132 -31.20 -19.94 -13.55
N LYS A 133 -31.01 -20.42 -14.78
CA LYS A 133 -31.39 -21.79 -15.17
C LYS A 133 -30.58 -22.85 -14.43
N LEU A 134 -29.27 -22.62 -14.24
CA LEU A 134 -28.41 -23.50 -13.45
C LEU A 134 -28.82 -23.50 -11.96
N ARG A 135 -29.07 -22.32 -11.38
CA ARG A 135 -29.50 -22.19 -9.97
C ARG A 135 -30.84 -22.85 -9.68
N ARG A 136 -31.78 -22.83 -10.63
CA ARG A 136 -33.08 -23.51 -10.49
C ARG A 136 -32.99 -25.04 -10.55
N LYS A 137 -31.90 -25.60 -11.09
CA LYS A 137 -31.73 -27.05 -11.24
C LYS A 137 -31.13 -27.71 -9.98
N THR A 138 -30.65 -26.93 -9.01
CA THR A 138 -29.95 -27.41 -7.80
C THR A 138 -30.90 -27.70 -6.63
N ILE A 139 -32.22 -27.52 -6.78
CA ILE A 139 -33.21 -27.88 -5.74
C ILE A 139 -34.13 -28.97 -6.29
N THR A 140 -33.67 -30.21 -6.24
CA THR A 140 -34.48 -31.45 -6.21
C THR A 140 -33.56 -32.58 -5.76
N THR A 141 -33.27 -32.62 -4.47
CA THR A 141 -32.82 -33.82 -3.77
C THR A 141 -33.58 -33.86 -2.45
N ASP A 142 -34.53 -34.78 -2.35
CA ASP A 142 -35.06 -35.45 -1.15
C ASP A 142 -36.44 -36.04 -1.53
N SER A 143 -36.81 -37.29 -1.28
CA SER A 143 -36.14 -38.51 -0.82
C SER A 143 -37.10 -39.65 -1.18
N LEU A 144 -36.65 -40.73 -1.82
CA LEU A 144 -37.45 -41.96 -1.96
C LEU A 144 -37.35 -42.72 -0.64
N THR A 145 -38.38 -42.65 0.21
CA THR A 145 -38.56 -43.58 1.33
C THR A 145 -39.08 -44.90 0.75
N VAL A 146 -38.33 -45.98 0.97
CA VAL A 146 -38.82 -47.36 0.78
C VAL A 146 -39.46 -47.78 2.09
N ASP A 147 -40.71 -48.22 2.01
CA ASP A 147 -41.49 -48.81 3.09
C ASP A 147 -40.84 -50.12 3.58
N GLU A 148 -40.73 -50.27 4.91
CA GLU A 148 -40.75 -51.54 5.65
C GLU A 148 -41.60 -51.38 6.92
#